data_AF-A0A7S2HHY8-F1
#
_entry.id   AF-A0A7S2HHY8-F1
#
_cell.length_a   1.000
_cell.length_b   1.000
_cell.length_c   1.000
_cell.angle_alpha   90.00
_cell.angle_beta   90.00
_cell.angle_gamma   90.00
#
_symmetry.space_group_name_H-M   'P 1'
#
loop_
_entity.id
_entity.type
_entity.pdbx_description
1 polymer ?
#
loop_
_entity_poly.entity_id
_entity_poly.type
_entity_poly.pdbx_seq_one_letter_code
_entity_poly.pdbx_strand_id
1 'polypeptide(L)'
;GFDLTPLEGLPLDARRRVPHERGRVEPPGSEAGVRTGGLYVSGWAKRGPQGIIASNIADARETAASVLQDLRQLGQAARANEGPETALGAAGVRAVSFEDWQQLEAEELRRGAADGRLAAKLTDVGEMLRLLEKPVVAA
;
A
#
# COMPACT_ATOMS: atom_id res chain seq x y z
N GLY A 1 -15.15 10.55 12.03
CA GLY A 1 -14.97 9.64 10.88
C GLY A 1 -13.57 9.81 10.33
N PHE A 2 -13.15 8.94 9.40
CA PHE A 2 -11.88 9.05 8.69
C PHE A 2 -12.13 9.26 7.21
N ASP A 3 -11.13 9.73 6.49
CA ASP A 3 -11.41 10.45 5.27
C ASP A 3 -10.12 10.41 4.42
N LEU A 4 -10.18 10.11 3.12
CA LEU A 4 -8.98 9.95 2.28
C LEU A 4 -8.28 11.27 1.99
N THR A 5 -6.98 11.37 2.27
CA THR A 5 -6.17 12.48 1.77
C THR A 5 -6.04 12.39 0.24
N PRO A 6 -6.32 13.47 -0.51
CA PRO A 6 -6.12 13.49 -1.96
C PRO A 6 -4.69 13.11 -2.33
N LEU A 7 -4.56 12.22 -3.32
CA LEU A 7 -3.27 11.82 -3.90
C LEU A 7 -3.24 12.31 -5.35
N GLU A 8 -2.07 12.79 -5.79
CA GLU A 8 -1.87 13.21 -7.17
C GLU A 8 -2.22 12.06 -8.14
N GLY A 9 -2.99 12.38 -9.18
CA GLY A 9 -3.44 11.40 -10.17
C GLY A 9 -4.58 10.47 -9.72
N LEU A 10 -5.06 10.59 -8.47
CA LEU A 10 -6.15 9.75 -7.94
C LEU A 10 -7.46 10.57 -7.82
N PRO A 11 -8.49 10.31 -8.65
CA PRO A 11 -9.75 11.02 -8.55
C PRO A 11 -10.49 10.68 -7.25
N LEU A 12 -11.20 11.67 -6.68
CA LEU A 12 -12.08 11.49 -5.52
C LEU A 12 -13.49 12.01 -5.82
N ASP A 13 -14.51 11.24 -5.45
CA ASP A 13 -15.92 11.65 -5.48
C ASP A 13 -16.24 12.66 -4.35
N ALA A 14 -17.46 13.22 -4.36
CA ALA A 14 -17.92 14.15 -3.31
C ALA A 14 -17.94 13.56 -1.89
N ARG A 15 -17.81 12.23 -1.76
CA ARG A 15 -17.74 11.49 -0.49
C ARG A 15 -16.31 11.03 -0.17
N ARG A 16 -15.32 11.59 -0.87
CA ARG A 16 -13.88 11.35 -0.72
C ARG A 16 -13.49 9.88 -0.91
N ARG A 17 -14.10 9.21 -1.88
CA ARG A 17 -13.74 7.85 -2.32
C ARG A 17 -13.29 7.86 -3.76
N VAL A 18 -12.52 6.87 -4.15
CA VAL A 18 -12.08 6.73 -5.54
C VAL A 18 -13.24 6.19 -6.39
N PRO A 19 -13.70 6.92 -7.43
CA PRO A 19 -14.71 6.41 -8.36
C PRO A 19 -14.25 5.11 -9.03
N HIS A 20 -15.12 4.09 -9.06
CA HIS A 20 -14.72 2.77 -9.54
C HIS A 20 -15.91 1.91 -10.01
N GLU A 21 -15.61 0.94 -10.87
CA GLU A 21 -16.49 -0.18 -11.20
C GLU A 21 -15.86 -1.50 -10.72
N ARG A 22 -16.44 -2.13 -9.68
CA ARG A 22 -15.92 -3.38 -9.08
C ARG A 22 -14.42 -3.34 -8.77
N GLY A 23 -13.96 -2.18 -8.27
CA GLY A 23 -12.56 -1.91 -7.94
C GLY A 23 -11.70 -1.38 -9.09
N ARG A 24 -12.17 -1.32 -10.34
CA ARG A 24 -11.46 -0.67 -11.46
C ARG A 24 -11.66 0.83 -11.40
N VAL A 25 -10.60 1.61 -11.32
CA VAL A 25 -10.70 3.07 -11.18
C VAL A 25 -11.17 3.71 -12.50
N GLU A 26 -12.11 4.64 -12.37
CA GLU A 26 -12.61 5.46 -13.47
C GLU A 26 -11.71 6.70 -13.65
N PRO A 27 -11.36 7.12 -14.88
CA PRO A 27 -10.58 8.33 -15.11
C PRO A 27 -11.28 9.59 -14.59
N PRO A 28 -10.53 10.62 -14.19
CA PRO A 28 -11.11 11.91 -13.84
C PRO A 28 -11.93 12.48 -15.01
N GLY A 29 -13.19 12.85 -14.75
CA GLY A 29 -14.05 13.52 -15.74
C GLY A 29 -14.58 12.63 -16.87
N SER A 30 -14.38 11.31 -16.79
CA SER A 30 -14.96 10.39 -17.77
C SER A 30 -16.44 10.11 -17.50
N GLU A 31 -17.16 9.67 -18.53
CA GLU A 31 -18.46 9.03 -18.34
C GLU A 31 -18.33 7.78 -17.46
N ALA A 32 -19.40 7.43 -16.74
CA ALA A 32 -19.43 6.24 -15.90
C ALA A 32 -19.11 4.98 -16.73
N GLY A 33 -18.23 4.12 -16.22
CA GLY A 33 -17.80 2.89 -16.92
C GLY A 33 -16.56 3.00 -17.82
N VAL A 34 -16.01 4.20 -18.04
CA VAL A 34 -14.69 4.36 -18.67
C VAL A 34 -13.59 4.04 -17.64
N ARG A 35 -12.51 3.37 -18.04
CA ARG A 35 -11.49 2.80 -17.13
C ARG A 35 -10.10 3.36 -17.40
N THR A 36 -9.34 3.70 -16.36
CA THR A 36 -7.98 4.25 -16.47
C THR A 36 -6.97 3.23 -17.04
N GLY A 37 -7.31 1.93 -16.96
CA GLY A 37 -6.42 0.84 -17.34
C GLY A 37 -5.33 0.60 -16.29
N GLY A 38 -5.27 -0.59 -15.70
CA GLY A 38 -4.21 -0.96 -14.75
C GLY A 38 -4.29 -0.34 -13.34
N LEU A 39 -5.24 0.56 -13.07
CA LEU A 39 -5.46 1.16 -11.75
C LEU A 39 -6.69 0.58 -11.04
N TYR A 40 -6.52 0.18 -9.78
CA TYR A 40 -7.56 -0.46 -8.97
C TYR A 40 -7.60 0.10 -7.55
N VAL A 41 -8.73 -0.03 -6.87
CA VAL A 41 -8.94 0.43 -5.49
C VAL A 41 -9.63 -0.65 -4.65
N SER A 42 -9.25 -0.78 -3.37
CA SER A 42 -9.92 -1.64 -2.38
C SER A 42 -9.94 -1.00 -0.99
N GLY A 43 -10.64 -1.62 -0.04
CA GLY A 43 -10.73 -1.21 1.35
C GLY A 43 -11.47 0.11 1.55
N TRP A 44 -10.99 0.91 2.51
CA TRP A 44 -11.61 2.20 2.82
C TRP A 44 -11.49 3.22 1.68
N ALA A 45 -10.46 3.12 0.84
CA ALA A 45 -10.33 3.99 -0.33
C ALA A 45 -11.48 3.79 -1.34
N LYS A 46 -11.99 2.55 -1.39
CA LYS A 46 -13.11 2.13 -2.23
C LYS A 46 -14.47 2.43 -1.59
N ARG A 47 -14.65 2.00 -0.33
CA ARG A 47 -15.98 1.95 0.32
C ARG A 47 -16.21 3.05 1.37
N GLY A 48 -15.19 3.82 1.72
CA GLY A 48 -15.18 4.74 2.86
C GLY A 48 -14.78 4.06 4.18
N PRO A 49 -14.65 4.84 5.25
CA PRO A 49 -14.05 4.45 6.54
C PRO A 49 -14.98 3.59 7.43
N GLN A 50 -15.66 2.62 6.86
CA GLN A 50 -16.69 1.83 7.54
C GLN A 50 -16.47 0.33 7.34
N GLY A 51 -16.95 -0.45 8.31
CA GLY A 51 -16.86 -1.91 8.31
C GLY A 51 -15.67 -2.46 9.08
N ILE A 52 -15.73 -3.78 9.32
CA ILE A 52 -14.72 -4.55 10.04
C ILE A 52 -13.69 -5.14 9.07
N ILE A 53 -12.62 -5.74 9.62
CA ILE A 53 -11.58 -6.43 8.86
C ILE A 53 -12.18 -7.44 7.86
N ALA A 54 -13.16 -8.24 8.27
CA ALA A 54 -13.81 -9.23 7.39
C ALA A 54 -14.47 -8.58 6.15
N SER A 55 -15.04 -7.38 6.30
CA SER A 55 -15.64 -6.65 5.17
C SER A 55 -14.58 -6.17 4.17
N ASN A 56 -13.39 -5.81 4.65
CA ASN A 56 -12.26 -5.44 3.77
C ASN A 56 -11.69 -6.67 3.04
N ILE A 57 -11.69 -7.85 3.66
CA ILE A 57 -11.28 -9.09 3.00
C ILE A 57 -12.20 -9.42 1.81
N ALA A 58 -13.51 -9.36 2.01
CA ALA A 58 -14.47 -9.62 0.93
C ALA A 58 -14.34 -8.61 -0.22
N ASP A 59 -14.18 -7.33 0.13
CA ASP A 59 -13.98 -6.25 -0.83
C ASP A 59 -12.68 -6.37 -1.65
N ALA A 60 -11.58 -6.72 -0.97
CA ALA A 60 -10.30 -6.95 -1.62
C ALA A 60 -10.36 -8.14 -2.58
N ARG A 61 -11.10 -9.21 -2.24
CA ARG A 61 -11.32 -10.36 -3.13
C ARG A 61 -12.06 -9.97 -4.41
N GLU A 62 -13.08 -9.11 -4.34
CA GLU A 62 -13.77 -8.61 -5.54
C GLU A 62 -12.80 -7.84 -6.44
N THR A 63 -12.00 -6.96 -5.86
CA THR A 63 -11.02 -6.15 -6.60
C THR A 63 -9.96 -7.03 -7.23
N ALA A 64 -9.43 -8.02 -6.50
CA ALA A 64 -8.46 -8.98 -7.03
C ALA A 64 -9.04 -9.81 -8.18
N ALA A 65 -10.32 -10.19 -8.11
CA ALA A 65 -10.98 -10.88 -9.22
C ALA A 65 -11.03 -10.00 -10.49
N SER A 66 -11.28 -8.70 -10.34
CA SER A 66 -11.21 -7.73 -11.44
C SER A 66 -9.81 -7.63 -12.03
N VAL A 67 -8.76 -7.53 -11.19
CA VAL A 67 -7.35 -7.52 -11.64
C VAL A 67 -7.02 -8.78 -12.45
N LEU A 68 -7.37 -9.95 -11.93
CA LEU A 68 -7.10 -11.23 -12.59
C LEU A 68 -7.88 -11.38 -13.92
N GLN A 69 -9.10 -10.86 -13.99
CA GLN A 69 -9.88 -10.84 -15.21
C GLN A 69 -9.22 -9.98 -16.29
N ASP A 70 -8.76 -8.79 -15.93
CA ASP A 70 -8.16 -7.84 -16.87
C ASP A 70 -6.76 -8.31 -17.29
N LEU A 71 -5.99 -8.91 -16.37
CA LEU A 71 -4.68 -9.49 -16.67
C LEU A 71 -4.76 -10.55 -17.78
N ARG A 72 -5.82 -11.38 -17.80
CA ARG A 72 -6.04 -12.38 -18.86
C ARG A 72 -6.28 -11.74 -20.23
N GLN A 73 -6.73 -10.50 -20.28
CA GLN A 73 -7.02 -9.78 -21.53
C GLN A 73 -5.80 -9.04 -22.08
N LEU A 74 -4.80 -8.73 -21.23
CA LEU A 74 -3.63 -7.92 -21.60
C LEU A 74 -2.54 -8.66 -22.41
N GLY A 75 -2.66 -9.98 -22.59
CA GLY A 75 -1.68 -10.78 -23.34
C GLY A 75 -0.26 -10.80 -22.72
N GLN A 76 0.69 -11.51 -23.34
CA GLN A 76 2.09 -11.60 -22.88
C GLN A 76 2.91 -10.29 -23.08
N ALA A 77 2.30 -9.23 -23.60
CA ALA A 77 3.01 -8.00 -24.00
C ALA A 77 3.34 -7.04 -22.83
N ALA A 78 2.94 -7.38 -21.59
CA ALA A 78 3.37 -6.65 -20.41
C ALA A 78 4.84 -6.98 -20.13
N ARG A 79 5.75 -6.26 -20.80
CA ARG A 79 7.17 -6.25 -20.44
C ARG A 79 7.26 -5.94 -18.95
N ALA A 80 8.01 -6.75 -18.22
CA ALA A 80 8.44 -6.40 -16.88
C ALA A 80 9.28 -5.13 -17.00
N ASN A 81 8.66 -3.98 -16.70
CA ASN A 81 9.43 -2.81 -16.33
C ASN A 81 10.28 -3.21 -15.12
N GLU A 82 11.46 -2.60 -14.98
CA GLU A 82 12.22 -2.69 -13.74
C GLU A 82 11.27 -2.40 -12.56
N GLY A 83 11.36 -3.21 -11.51
CA GLY A 83 10.47 -3.10 -10.36
C GLY A 83 10.54 -1.71 -9.73
N PRO A 84 9.53 -1.31 -8.94
CA PRO A 84 9.51 -0.01 -8.28
C PRO A 84 10.77 0.25 -7.45
N GLU A 85 11.46 -0.78 -6.99
CA GLU A 85 12.71 -0.72 -6.24
C GLU A 85 13.81 0.02 -7.00
N THR A 86 13.95 -0.21 -8.32
CA THR A 86 14.95 0.49 -9.14
C THR A 86 14.64 1.98 -9.23
N ALA A 87 13.38 2.33 -9.48
CA ALA A 87 12.94 3.73 -9.56
C ALA A 87 13.11 4.45 -8.22
N LEU A 88 12.77 3.78 -7.11
CA LEU A 88 12.96 4.30 -5.76
C LEU A 88 14.46 4.50 -5.44
N GLY A 89 15.31 3.54 -5.81
CA GLY A 89 16.75 3.64 -5.64
C GLY A 89 17.36 4.79 -6.44
N ALA A 90 16.96 4.95 -7.71
CA ALA A 90 17.40 6.06 -8.57
C ALA A 90 16.94 7.43 -8.03
N ALA A 91 15.78 7.48 -7.37
CA ALA A 91 15.26 8.68 -6.70
C ALA A 91 15.90 8.94 -5.32
N GLY A 92 16.84 8.10 -4.87
CA GLY A 92 17.47 8.21 -3.55
C GLY A 92 16.52 7.89 -2.38
N VAL A 93 15.40 7.20 -2.65
CA VAL A 93 14.42 6.82 -1.64
C VAL A 93 14.85 5.51 -0.97
N ARG A 94 15.07 5.55 0.35
CA ARG A 94 15.30 4.34 1.16
C ARG A 94 13.97 3.61 1.40
N ALA A 95 13.76 2.51 0.69
CA ALA A 95 12.67 1.59 0.99
C ALA A 95 12.96 0.81 2.28
N VAL A 96 11.93 0.60 3.10
CA VAL A 96 11.97 -0.32 4.24
C VAL A 96 11.41 -1.66 3.75
N SER A 97 12.27 -2.67 3.67
CA SER A 97 11.86 -4.00 3.25
C SER A 97 11.04 -4.72 4.32
N PHE A 98 10.45 -5.85 3.96
CA PHE A 98 9.78 -6.70 4.95
C PHE A 98 10.76 -7.24 6.00
N GLU A 99 12.00 -7.57 5.61
CA GLU A 99 13.06 -8.01 6.53
C GLU A 99 13.46 -6.90 7.51
N ASP A 100 13.56 -5.66 7.02
CA ASP A 100 13.80 -4.50 7.89
C ASP A 100 12.67 -4.33 8.90
N TRP A 101 11.41 -4.42 8.46
CA TRP A 101 10.25 -4.33 9.35
C TRP A 101 10.27 -5.45 10.43
N GLN A 102 10.67 -6.67 10.08
CA GLN A 102 10.81 -7.77 11.04
C GLN A 102 11.88 -7.49 12.11
N GLN A 103 12.97 -6.80 11.77
CA GLN A 103 13.98 -6.38 12.75
C GLN A 103 13.40 -5.34 13.73
N LEU A 104 12.61 -4.39 13.23
CA LEU A 104 11.90 -3.44 14.09
C LEU A 104 10.90 -4.14 15.01
N GLU A 105 10.12 -5.09 14.48
CA GLU A 105 9.18 -5.89 15.28
C GLU A 105 9.90 -6.65 16.40
N ALA A 106 11.03 -7.30 16.09
CA ALA A 106 11.83 -8.00 17.08
C ALA A 106 12.34 -7.07 18.20
N GLU A 107 12.75 -5.84 17.87
CA GLU A 107 13.18 -4.85 18.85
C GLU A 107 12.01 -4.37 19.73
N GLU A 108 10.83 -4.14 19.15
CA GLU A 108 9.62 -3.79 19.90
C GLU A 108 9.23 -4.90 20.89
N LEU A 109 9.28 -6.16 20.46
CA LEU A 109 9.02 -7.33 21.31
C LEU A 109 10.05 -7.42 22.45
N ARG A 110 11.35 -7.25 22.15
CA ARG A 110 12.44 -7.28 23.13
C ARG A 110 12.28 -6.21 24.20
N ARG A 111 11.97 -4.96 23.81
CA ARG A 111 11.70 -3.87 24.75
C ARG A 111 10.46 -4.13 25.60
N GLY A 112 9.40 -4.63 24.98
CA GLY A 112 8.18 -5.00 25.68
C GLY A 112 8.43 -6.03 26.78
N ALA A 113 9.17 -7.09 26.45
CA ALA A 113 9.48 -8.18 27.38
C ALA A 113 10.25 -7.70 28.62
N ALA A 114 11.14 -6.71 28.49
CA ALA A 114 11.87 -6.13 29.62
C ALA A 114 10.95 -5.50 30.68
N ASP A 115 9.78 -5.00 30.25
CA ASP A 115 8.78 -4.35 31.10
C ASP A 115 7.53 -5.23 31.33
N GLY A 116 7.58 -6.53 31.00
CA GLY A 116 6.46 -7.46 31.14
C GLY A 116 5.29 -7.21 30.18
N ARG A 117 5.53 -6.53 29.07
CA ARG A 117 4.55 -6.23 28.00
C ARG A 117 4.75 -7.15 26.79
N LEU A 118 3.72 -7.26 25.96
CA LEU A 118 3.82 -7.99 24.68
C LEU A 118 4.81 -7.32 23.72
N ALA A 119 4.78 -5.99 23.64
CA ALA A 119 5.68 -5.18 22.83
C ALA A 119 5.72 -3.75 23.39
N ALA A 120 6.81 -3.02 23.11
CA ALA A 120 6.89 -1.58 23.28
C ALA A 120 7.16 -0.95 21.91
N LYS A 121 6.15 -0.28 21.35
CA LYS A 121 6.21 0.29 19.99
C LYS A 121 7.29 1.37 19.88
N LEU A 122 8.06 1.31 18.80
CA LEU A 122 8.92 2.40 18.38
C LEU A 122 8.01 3.54 17.89
N THR A 123 8.23 4.76 18.38
CA THR A 123 7.38 5.92 18.06
C THR A 123 8.14 7.06 17.36
N ASP A 124 9.47 6.98 17.32
CA ASP A 124 10.32 7.90 16.57
C ASP A 124 10.78 7.26 15.26
N VAL A 125 10.45 7.89 14.13
CA VAL A 125 10.86 7.39 12.80
C VAL A 125 12.38 7.44 12.64
N GLY A 126 13.05 8.45 13.21
CA GLY A 126 14.51 8.54 13.17
C GLY A 126 15.18 7.34 13.86
N GLU A 127 14.66 6.92 15.00
CA GLU A 127 15.11 5.74 15.73
C GLU A 127 14.88 4.46 14.93
N MET A 128 13.68 4.27 14.35
CA MET A 128 13.40 3.14 13.48
C MET A 128 14.45 3.05 12.35
N LEU A 129 14.74 4.17 11.69
CA LEU A 129 15.70 4.18 10.58
C LEU A 129 17.14 3.93 11.03
N ARG A 130 17.55 4.43 12.20
CA ARG A 130 18.88 4.20 12.80
C ARG A 130 19.08 2.73 13.21
N LEU A 131 18.06 2.10 13.77
CA LEU A 131 18.11 0.67 14.14
C LEU A 131 18.35 -0.24 12.93
N LEU A 132 17.96 0.22 11.74
CA LEU A 132 18.12 -0.48 10.48
C LEU A 132 19.41 -0.10 9.72
N GLU A 133 20.22 0.81 10.25
CA GLU A 133 21.52 1.12 9.65
C GLU A 133 22.48 -0.04 9.85
N LYS A 134 22.98 -0.61 8.74
CA LYS A 134 24.05 -1.60 8.81
C LYS A 134 25.37 -0.88 9.09
N PRO A 135 26.22 -1.38 10.01
CA PRO A 135 27.54 -0.80 10.19
C PRO A 135 28.29 -0.84 8.86
N VAL A 136 28.85 0.30 8.47
CA VAL A 136 29.77 0.36 7.33
C VAL A 136 31.01 -0.44 7.73
N VAL A 137 31.14 -1.65 7.19
CA VAL A 137 32.38 -2.41 7.33
C VAL A 137 33.43 -1.66 6.51
N ALA A 138 34.32 -0.94 7.20
CA ALA A 138 35.51 -0.36 6.57
C ALA A 138 36.38 -1.52 6.05
N ALA A 139 36.71 -1.47 4.76
CA ALA A 139 37.64 -2.37 4.10
C ALA A 139 39.09 -2.03 4.46
#